data_AF-A0A8T2MPB0-F1
#
_entry.id   AF-A0A8T2MPB0-F1
#
_cell.length_a   1.000
_cell.length_b   1.000
_cell.length_c   1.000
_cell.angle_alpha   90.00
_cell.angle_beta   90.00
_cell.angle_gamma   90.00
#
_symmetry.space_group_name_H-M   'P 1'
#
loop_
_entity.id
_entity.type
_entity.pdbx_description
1 polymer ?
#
loop_
_entity_poly.entity_id
_entity_poly.type
_entity_poly.pdbx_seq_one_letter_code
_entity_poly.pdbx_strand_id
1 'polypeptide(L)'
;MVILKCGFLILQMATEVLEGLLEEDDEVVQVWYLLGWLFYLQLDKPETTEDPESLKKSARTYLTKAKKLYVKLRCEDPPMMEHTEQLLGELGGELVPEGDGDDEAGPSIDGIGDDFIQSSEDEEEDEAMEH
;
A
#
# COMPACT_ATOMS: atom_id res chain seq x y z
N MET A 1 6.26 22.23 20.05
CA MET A 1 6.41 20.97 20.82
C MET A 1 5.11 20.45 21.43
N VAL A 2 4.28 21.28 22.09
CA VAL A 2 3.03 20.82 22.73
C VAL A 2 1.93 20.35 21.76
N ILE A 3 1.77 20.99 20.61
CA ILE A 3 0.73 20.64 19.61
C ILE A 3 1.04 19.30 18.92
N LEU A 4 2.32 19.04 18.61
CA LEU A 4 2.78 17.76 18.06
C LEU A 4 2.55 16.59 19.04
N LYS A 5 2.84 16.80 20.33
CA LYS A 5 2.60 15.82 21.39
C LYS A 5 1.12 15.40 21.49
N CYS A 6 0.20 16.36 21.35
CA CYS A 6 -1.23 16.09 21.33
C CYS A 6 -1.67 15.28 20.10
N GLY A 7 -1.11 15.58 18.92
CA GLY A 7 -1.44 14.87 17.68
C GLY A 7 -1.05 13.39 17.70
N PHE A 8 0.02 13.04 18.42
CA PHE A 8 0.45 11.65 18.60
C PHE A 8 -0.44 10.90 19.60
N LEU A 9 -0.77 11.51 20.74
CA LEU A 9 -1.65 10.89 21.75
C LEU A 9 -3.05 10.60 21.22
N ILE A 10 -3.57 11.44 20.33
CA ILE A 10 -4.89 11.24 19.71
C ILE A 10 -4.90 10.01 18.79
N LEU A 11 -3.80 9.76 18.07
CA LEU A 11 -3.70 8.57 17.21
C LEU A 11 -3.64 7.29 18.04
N GLN A 12 -2.85 7.27 19.12
CA GLN A 12 -2.78 6.10 19.99
C GLN A 12 -4.14 5.76 20.60
N MET A 13 -4.83 6.75 21.17
CA MET A 13 -6.17 6.54 21.71
C MET A 13 -7.17 6.10 20.63
N ALA A 14 -7.08 6.65 19.42
CA ALA A 14 -7.94 6.24 18.32
C ALA A 14 -7.69 4.78 17.92
N THR A 15 -6.44 4.33 17.87
CA THR A 15 -6.10 2.92 17.63
C THR A 15 -6.70 2.03 18.72
N GLU A 16 -6.48 2.33 20.00
CA GLU A 16 -7.01 1.53 21.12
C GLU A 16 -8.54 1.40 21.08
N VAL A 17 -9.24 2.51 20.78
CA VAL A 17 -10.70 2.50 20.68
C VAL A 17 -11.16 1.67 19.47
N LEU A 18 -10.52 1.83 18.31
CA LEU A 18 -10.91 1.10 17.11
C LEU A 18 -10.61 -0.41 17.24
N GLU A 19 -9.51 -0.78 17.89
CA GLU A 19 -9.20 -2.19 18.19
C GLU A 19 -10.23 -2.78 19.16
N GLY A 20 -10.60 -2.05 20.22
CA GLY A 20 -11.65 -2.48 21.14
C GLY A 20 -13.01 -2.69 20.44
N LEU A 21 -13.36 -1.83 19.48
CA LEU A 21 -14.57 -2.01 18.67
C LEU A 21 -14.51 -3.28 17.80
N LEU A 22 -13.34 -3.62 17.26
CA LEU A 22 -13.18 -4.88 16.51
C LEU A 22 -13.23 -6.12 17.40
N GLU A 23 -12.81 -6.02 18.67
CA GLU A 23 -12.96 -7.10 19.63
C GLU A 23 -14.44 -7.35 19.97
N GLU A 24 -15.27 -6.31 19.94
CA GLU A 24 -16.71 -6.41 20.15
C GLU A 24 -17.47 -6.89 18.90
N ASP A 25 -17.11 -6.37 17.72
CA ASP A 25 -17.73 -6.71 16.44
C ASP A 25 -16.72 -6.59 15.29
N ASP A 26 -16.24 -7.74 14.79
CA ASP A 26 -15.29 -7.80 13.69
C ASP A 26 -15.94 -7.68 12.29
N GLU A 27 -17.26 -7.52 12.21
CA GLU A 27 -17.99 -7.36 10.94
C GLU A 27 -18.29 -5.87 10.61
N VAL A 28 -17.68 -4.91 11.31
CA VAL A 28 -17.88 -3.49 11.01
C VAL A 28 -16.84 -2.97 9.99
N VAL A 29 -17.24 -2.89 8.72
CA VAL A 29 -16.40 -2.45 7.59
C VAL A 29 -15.67 -1.13 7.87
N GLN A 30 -16.38 -0.16 8.43
CA GLN A 30 -15.88 1.18 8.70
C GLN A 30 -14.73 1.17 9.72
N VAL A 31 -14.78 0.29 10.72
CA VAL A 31 -13.73 0.20 11.75
C VAL A 31 -12.44 -0.34 11.15
N TRP A 32 -12.53 -1.38 10.30
CA TRP A 32 -11.39 -1.89 9.54
C TRP A 32 -10.78 -0.83 8.61
N TYR A 33 -11.62 -0.08 7.89
CA TYR A 33 -11.17 1.02 7.03
C TYR A 33 -10.46 2.12 7.84
N LEU A 34 -11.04 2.55 8.96
CA LEU A 34 -10.48 3.60 9.81
C LEU A 34 -9.13 3.20 10.42
N LEU A 35 -8.97 1.95 10.88
CA LEU A 35 -7.68 1.44 11.35
C LEU A 35 -6.64 1.46 10.23
N GLY A 36 -6.99 0.95 9.05
CA GLY A 36 -6.09 0.95 7.91
C GLY A 36 -5.64 2.35 7.51
N TRP A 37 -6.57 3.29 7.46
CA TRP A 37 -6.27 4.69 7.16
C TRP A 37 -5.45 5.37 8.26
N LEU A 38 -5.74 5.07 9.53
CA LEU A 38 -4.96 5.57 10.67
C LEU A 38 -3.49 5.13 10.55
N PHE A 39 -3.23 3.85 10.28
CA PHE A 39 -1.87 3.35 10.07
C PHE A 39 -1.19 3.97 8.85
N TYR A 40 -1.94 4.21 7.76
CA TYR A 40 -1.43 4.95 6.61
C TYR A 40 -0.99 6.37 6.99
N LEU A 41 -1.82 7.13 7.72
CA LEU A 41 -1.48 8.49 8.16
C LEU A 41 -0.29 8.56 9.13
N GLN A 42 0.05 7.44 9.77
CA GLN A 42 1.24 7.34 10.62
C GLN A 42 2.55 7.21 9.82
N LEU A 43 2.49 6.77 8.57
CA LEU A 43 3.67 6.66 7.68
C LEU A 43 4.28 8.04 7.38
N ASP A 44 3.45 9.06 7.21
CA ASP A 44 3.89 10.43 6.96
C ASP A 44 4.39 11.16 8.22
N LYS A 45 4.25 10.56 9.41
CA LYS A 45 4.64 11.17 10.68
C LYS A 45 6.07 10.78 11.06
N PRO A 46 7.02 11.72 11.11
CA PRO A 46 8.42 11.44 11.45
C PRO A 46 8.65 11.10 12.93
N GLU A 47 7.62 11.22 13.78
CA GLU A 47 7.70 10.97 15.23
C GLU A 47 7.22 9.57 15.63
N THR A 48 6.76 8.76 14.68
CA THR A 48 6.33 7.39 14.96
C THR A 48 7.54 6.53 15.31
N THR A 49 7.51 5.86 16.46
CA THR A 49 8.59 4.99 16.94
C THR A 49 8.61 3.62 16.26
N GLU A 50 7.56 3.31 15.50
CA GLU A 50 7.39 2.06 14.78
C GLU A 50 8.09 2.09 13.42
N ASP A 51 8.48 0.92 12.95
CA ASP A 51 9.11 0.78 11.65
C ASP A 51 8.10 1.11 10.52
N PRO A 52 8.48 1.92 9.51
CA PRO A 52 7.56 2.30 8.45
C PRO A 52 7.05 1.10 7.65
N GLU A 53 7.84 0.03 7.48
CA GLU A 53 7.38 -1.18 6.80
C GLU A 53 6.37 -1.95 7.65
N SER A 54 6.51 -1.96 8.98
CA SER A 54 5.50 -2.57 9.86
C SER A 54 4.17 -1.80 9.82
N LEU A 55 4.21 -0.46 9.84
CA LEU A 55 3.02 0.38 9.70
C LEU A 55 2.34 0.16 8.34
N LYS A 56 3.14 0.11 7.27
CA LYS A 56 2.66 -0.14 5.91
C LYS A 56 1.99 -1.50 5.80
N LYS A 57 2.60 -2.55 6.37
CA LYS A 57 2.02 -3.89 6.40
C LYS A 57 0.71 -3.94 7.19
N SER A 58 0.65 -3.27 8.35
CA SER A 58 -0.56 -3.15 9.15
C SER A 58 -1.67 -2.45 8.35
N ALA A 59 -1.39 -1.27 7.78
CA ALA A 59 -2.33 -0.53 6.95
C ALA A 59 -2.91 -1.40 5.82
N ARG A 60 -2.05 -2.09 5.06
CA ARG A 60 -2.47 -3.02 4.00
C ARG A 60 -3.37 -4.13 4.53
N THR A 61 -3.07 -4.68 5.69
CA THR A 61 -3.84 -5.78 6.29
C THR A 61 -5.25 -5.33 6.66
N TYR A 62 -5.38 -4.20 7.35
CA TYR A 62 -6.68 -3.67 7.75
C TYR A 62 -7.53 -3.23 6.55
N LEU A 63 -6.93 -2.55 5.56
CA LEU A 63 -7.62 -2.14 4.32
C LEU A 63 -8.05 -3.33 3.47
N THR A 64 -7.22 -4.37 3.38
CA THR A 64 -7.58 -5.63 2.70
C THR A 64 -8.80 -6.28 3.35
N LYS A 65 -8.85 -6.33 4.69
CA LYS A 65 -10.02 -6.83 5.42
C LYS A 65 -11.26 -5.97 5.23
N ALA A 66 -11.11 -4.64 5.26
CA ALA A 66 -12.19 -3.70 5.00
C ALA A 66 -12.83 -3.96 3.62
N LYS A 67 -12.01 -4.08 2.57
CA LYS A 67 -12.46 -4.41 1.21
C LYS A 67 -13.21 -5.75 1.14
N LYS A 68 -12.69 -6.78 1.79
CA LYS A 68 -13.36 -8.10 1.84
C LYS A 68 -14.72 -8.03 2.52
N LEU A 69 -14.81 -7.36 3.67
CA LEU A 69 -16.07 -7.19 4.39
C LEU A 69 -17.05 -6.29 3.65
N TYR A 70 -16.58 -5.28 2.95
CA TYR A 70 -17.40 -4.42 2.09
C TYR A 70 -18.23 -5.25 1.10
N VAL A 71 -17.57 -6.19 0.42
CA VAL A 71 -18.23 -7.11 -0.54
C VAL A 71 -19.13 -8.11 0.19
N LYS A 72 -18.62 -8.74 1.26
CA LYS A 72 -19.35 -9.78 2.03
C LYS A 72 -20.67 -9.24 2.59
N LEU A 73 -20.64 -8.06 3.17
CA LEU A 73 -21.76 -7.45 3.89
C LEU A 73 -22.58 -6.50 3.01
N ARG A 74 -22.23 -6.37 1.72
CA ARG A 74 -22.91 -5.49 0.76
C ARG A 74 -22.99 -4.05 1.27
N CYS A 75 -21.87 -3.55 1.77
CA CYS A 75 -21.79 -2.17 2.25
C CYS A 75 -22.06 -1.19 1.09
N GLU A 76 -22.89 -0.17 1.34
CA GLU A 76 -23.34 0.79 0.32
C GLU A 76 -22.63 2.15 0.46
N ASP A 77 -21.31 2.13 0.62
CA ASP A 77 -20.48 3.35 0.71
C ASP A 77 -19.41 3.37 -0.39
N PRO A 78 -19.76 3.76 -1.63
CA PRO A 78 -18.82 3.78 -2.75
C PRO A 78 -17.60 4.69 -2.52
N PRO A 79 -17.73 5.90 -1.97
CA PRO A 79 -16.58 6.76 -1.67
C PRO A 79 -15.54 6.10 -0.74
N MET A 80 -16.00 5.38 0.29
CA MET A 80 -15.09 4.66 1.19
C MET A 80 -14.35 3.54 0.46
N MET A 81 -15.04 2.82 -0.43
CA MET A 81 -14.43 1.75 -1.22
C MET A 81 -13.38 2.27 -2.20
N GLU A 82 -13.69 3.34 -2.95
CA GLU A 82 -12.75 3.99 -3.88
C GLU A 82 -11.48 4.45 -3.15
N HIS A 83 -11.63 5.07 -1.97
CA HIS A 83 -10.49 5.49 -1.17
C HIS A 83 -9.69 4.30 -0.62
N THR A 84 -10.37 3.21 -0.22
CA THR A 84 -9.70 1.97 0.21
C THR A 84 -8.82 1.40 -0.91
N GLU A 85 -9.33 1.40 -2.16
CA GLU A 85 -8.59 0.93 -3.33
C GLU A 85 -7.40 1.85 -3.67
N GLN A 86 -7.60 3.17 -3.58
CA GLN A 86 -6.51 4.14 -3.76
C GLN A 86 -5.37 3.90 -2.76
N LEU A 87 -5.69 3.81 -1.47
CA LEU A 87 -4.70 3.58 -0.40
C LEU A 87 -3.97 2.25 -0.59
N LEU A 88 -4.69 1.18 -0.96
CA LEU A 88 -4.07 -0.10 -1.27
C LEU A 88 -3.11 0.01 -2.47
N GLY A 89 -3.46 0.74 -3.52
CA GLY A 89 -2.59 1.02 -4.66
C GLY A 89 -1.28 1.69 -4.24
N GLU A 90 -1.36 2.73 -3.41
CA GLU A 90 -0.20 3.46 -2.89
C GLU A 90 0.68 2.61 -1.97
N LEU A 91 0.07 1.69 -1.21
CA LEU A 91 0.77 0.78 -0.31
C LEU A 91 1.38 -0.45 -1.01
N GLY A 92 1.24 -0.58 -2.33
CA GLY A 92 1.79 -1.70 -3.11
C GLY A 92 0.84 -2.89 -3.30
N GLY A 93 -0.46 -2.63 -3.27
CA GLY A 93 -1.53 -3.58 -3.57
C GLY A 93 -2.13 -4.30 -2.35
N GLU A 94 -3.18 -5.08 -2.62
CA GLU A 94 -3.84 -5.95 -1.63
C GLU A 94 -2.88 -7.05 -1.15
N LEU A 95 -2.99 -7.44 0.13
CA LEU A 95 -2.31 -8.63 0.61
C LEU A 95 -3.15 -9.85 0.26
N VAL A 96 -2.73 -10.59 -0.76
CA VAL A 96 -3.33 -11.88 -1.11
C VAL A 96 -3.06 -12.84 0.06
N PRO A 97 -4.08 -13.31 0.80
CA PRO A 97 -3.86 -14.33 1.80
C PRO A 97 -3.38 -15.60 1.08
N GLU A 98 -2.38 -16.30 1.64
CA GLU A 98 -1.74 -17.48 1.04
C GLU A 98 -2.67 -18.73 0.93
N GLY A 99 -3.98 -18.55 0.74
CA GLY A 99 -4.95 -19.65 0.82
C GLY A 99 -6.23 -19.49 0.01
N ASP A 100 -6.30 -18.59 -0.97
CA ASP A 100 -7.41 -18.58 -1.93
C ASP A 100 -6.89 -18.16 -3.31
N GLY A 101 -6.57 -19.17 -4.12
CA GLY A 101 -6.33 -18.98 -5.54
C GLY A 101 -7.66 -18.86 -6.24
N ASP A 102 -8.11 -17.64 -6.48
CA ASP A 102 -9.11 -17.32 -7.49
C ASP A 102 -8.77 -15.96 -8.11
N ASP A 103 -8.78 -15.96 -9.44
CA ASP A 103 -8.27 -14.96 -10.36
C ASP A 103 -8.87 -13.54 -10.19
N GLU A 104 -8.00 -12.53 -10.10
CA GLU A 104 -8.18 -11.29 -10.89
C GLU A 104 -6.80 -10.63 -11.08
N ALA A 105 -6.16 -10.99 -12.19
CA ALA A 105 -4.91 -10.41 -12.64
C ALA A 105 -5.08 -8.91 -12.94
N GLY A 106 -4.71 -8.05 -11.98
CA GLY A 106 -4.33 -6.68 -12.30
C GLY A 106 -3.06 -6.69 -13.16
N PRO A 107 -2.97 -5.91 -14.25
CA PRO A 107 -1.80 -5.95 -15.12
C PRO A 107 -0.59 -5.40 -14.36
N SER A 108 0.34 -6.27 -14.02
CA SER A 108 1.69 -5.90 -13.60
C SER A 108 2.35 -5.14 -14.76
N ILE A 109 2.48 -3.82 -14.63
CA ILE A 109 3.34 -3.02 -15.51
C ILE A 109 4.79 -3.13 -15.03
N ASP A 110 5.35 -4.33 -15.15
CA ASP A 110 6.79 -4.57 -15.00
C ASP A 110 7.26 -5.28 -16.28
N GLY A 111 7.64 -4.49 -17.28
CA GLY A 111 7.97 -5.07 -18.59
C GLY A 111 8.11 -4.11 -19.77
N ILE A 112 8.39 -2.82 -19.57
CA ILE A 112 9.01 -2.04 -20.65
C ILE A 112 10.50 -2.33 -20.55
N GLY A 113 10.89 -3.45 -21.17
CA GLY A 113 12.27 -3.82 -21.39
C GLY A 113 12.97 -2.70 -22.15
N ASP A 114 14.01 -2.17 -21.52
CA ASP A 114 15.05 -1.36 -22.13
C ASP A 114 15.71 -2.23 -23.22
N ASP A 115 15.13 -2.21 -24.42
CA ASP A 115 15.67 -2.87 -25.62
C ASP A 115 16.86 -2.07 -26.13
N PHE A 116 17.95 -2.25 -25.40
CA PHE A 116 19.32 -2.24 -25.89
C PHE A 116 19.41 -2.96 -27.24
N ILE A 117 19.56 -2.25 -28.37
CA ILE A 117 20.47 -2.61 -29.48
C ILE A 117 20.67 -1.38 -30.39
N GLN A 118 21.90 -0.84 -30.41
CA GLN A 118 22.61 -0.56 -31.67
C GLN A 118 24.11 -0.36 -31.38
N SER A 119 24.82 -1.48 -31.20
CA SER A 119 26.26 -1.49 -31.53
C SER A 119 26.37 -1.58 -33.04
N SER A 120 26.88 -0.52 -33.66
CA SER A 120 27.40 -0.55 -35.03
C SER A 120 28.86 -0.12 -34.96
N GLU A 121 29.73 -1.09 -34.72
CA GLU A 121 31.18 -0.95 -34.84
C GLU A 121 31.66 -2.23 -35.52
N ASP A 122 32.05 -2.11 -36.80
CA ASP A 122 33.26 -2.69 -37.41
C ASP A 122 33.10 -2.76 -38.95
N GLU A 123 33.79 -1.89 -39.67
CA GLU A 123 34.32 -2.17 -41.01
C GLU A 123 35.73 -1.55 -41.07
N GLU A 124 36.73 -2.43 -41.02
CA GLU A 124 38.14 -2.13 -41.30
C GLU A 124 38.36 -1.81 -42.78
N GLU A 125 39.21 -0.83 -43.10
CA GLU A 125 40.22 -0.98 -44.18
C GLU A 125 41.31 0.13 -44.14
N ASP A 126 42.55 -0.34 -44.10
CA ASP A 126 43.86 0.18 -44.56
C ASP A 126 44.04 1.65 -45.01
N GLU A 127 45.17 2.27 -44.62
CA GLU A 127 46.31 2.58 -45.53
C GLU A 127 47.34 3.62 -44.97
N ALA A 128 48.62 3.19 -44.98
CA ALA A 128 49.82 3.92 -45.41
C ALA A 128 50.46 5.10 -44.63
N MET A 129 51.66 4.79 -44.10
CA MET A 129 52.97 5.49 -44.13
C MET A 129 53.15 6.99 -43.74
N GLU A 130 54.02 7.17 -42.73
CA GLU A 130 55.27 7.98 -42.74
C GLU A 130 55.21 9.44 -43.25
N HIS A 131 55.35 10.43 -42.33
CA HIS A 131 56.46 11.41 -42.31
C HIS A 131 56.47 12.32 -41.08
#